data_AF-A0A177PW47-F1
#
_entry.id   AF-A0A177PW47-F1
#
_cell.length_a   1.000
_cell.length_b   1.000
_cell.length_c   1.000
_cell.angle_alpha   90.00
_cell.angle_beta   90.00
_cell.angle_gamma   90.00
#
_symmetry.space_group_name_H-M   'P 1'
#
loop_
_entity.id
_entity.type
_entity.pdbx_description
1 polymer ?
#
loop_
_entity_poly.entity_id
_entity_poly.type
_entity_poly.pdbx_seq_one_letter_code
_entity_poly.pdbx_strand_id
1 'polypeptide(L)'
;MTLASQFESVQDRLAGFREEVIEISGDVGTIGGELRELARAEARLAAAETREQVGVVARLSVAGGIAVVFALLASVFMFLTVMFALDLVLPLWAASLITTLAIVVLLAMSALYARGVAKRISPMPKRTIASIQEDIKWARQQLTSNGR
;
A
#
# COMPACT_ATOMS: atom_id res chain seq x y z
N MET A 1 70.98 18.68 -10.38
CA MET A 1 69.85 19.64 -10.25
C MET A 1 68.49 19.01 -10.56
N THR A 2 68.43 17.77 -11.05
CA THR A 2 67.24 17.14 -11.64
C THR A 2 66.31 16.41 -10.66
N LEU A 3 66.79 16.02 -9.47
CA LEU A 3 65.98 15.31 -8.48
C LEU A 3 65.04 16.25 -7.70
N ALA A 4 65.48 17.47 -7.39
CA ALA A 4 64.68 18.45 -6.66
C ALA A 4 63.44 18.89 -7.46
N SER A 5 63.61 19.18 -8.76
CA SER A 5 62.50 19.55 -9.65
C SER A 5 61.52 18.39 -9.90
N GLN A 6 62.01 17.15 -9.85
CA GLN A 6 61.15 15.97 -9.97
C GLN A 6 60.26 15.81 -8.73
N PHE A 7 60.79 16.07 -7.52
CA PHE A 7 60.01 16.06 -6.28
C PHE A 7 58.94 17.16 -6.24
N GLU A 8 59.27 18.37 -6.68
CA GLU A 8 58.35 19.51 -6.72
C GLU A 8 57.16 19.25 -7.66
N SER A 9 57.43 18.65 -8.84
CA SER A 9 56.38 18.25 -9.79
C SER A 9 55.44 17.15 -9.27
N VAL A 10 55.94 16.25 -8.42
CA VAL A 10 55.10 15.22 -7.79
C VAL A 10 54.24 15.84 -6.70
N GLN A 11 54.79 16.79 -5.94
CA GLN A 11 54.09 17.48 -4.86
C GLN A 11 52.93 18.35 -5.39
N ASP A 12 53.13 19.07 -6.50
CA ASP A 12 52.06 19.83 -7.18
C ASP A 12 50.95 18.92 -7.72
N ARG A 13 51.31 17.76 -8.28
CA ARG A 13 50.32 16.78 -8.76
C ARG A 13 49.52 16.17 -7.62
N LEU A 14 50.13 15.94 -6.46
CA LEU A 14 49.42 15.47 -5.27
C LEU A 14 48.53 16.55 -4.65
N ALA A 15 48.95 17.82 -4.71
CA ALA A 15 48.14 18.94 -4.25
C ALA A 15 46.83 19.05 -5.07
N GLY A 16 46.92 19.02 -6.41
CA GLY A 16 45.74 19.04 -7.28
C GLY A 16 44.82 17.83 -7.08
N PHE A 17 45.40 16.63 -6.92
CA PHE A 17 44.62 15.41 -6.66
C PHE A 17 43.88 15.46 -5.31
N ARG A 18 44.48 16.10 -4.30
CA ARG A 18 43.87 16.25 -2.98
C ARG A 18 42.69 17.22 -3.00
N GLU A 19 42.77 18.25 -3.84
CA GLU A 19 41.71 19.24 -4.04
C GLU A 19 40.49 18.61 -4.74
N GLU A 20 40.73 17.85 -5.81
CA GLU A 20 39.70 17.09 -6.54
C GLU A 20 38.98 16.07 -5.63
N VAL A 21 39.71 15.35 -4.77
CA VAL A 21 39.12 14.42 -3.81
C VAL A 21 38.26 15.14 -2.76
N ILE A 22 38.67 16.33 -2.31
CA ILE A 22 37.90 17.13 -1.35
C ILE A 22 36.59 17.62 -1.99
N GLU A 23 36.65 18.10 -3.23
CA GLU A 23 35.49 18.56 -3.99
C GLU A 23 34.48 17.42 -4.23
N ILE A 24 34.95 16.28 -4.76
CA ILE A 24 34.12 15.09 -4.98
C ILE A 24 33.47 14.61 -3.68
N SER A 25 34.22 14.63 -2.57
CA SER A 25 33.69 14.24 -1.27
C SER A 25 32.60 15.19 -0.76
N GLY A 26 32.71 16.49 -1.08
CA GLY A 26 31.71 17.51 -0.77
C GLY A 26 30.42 17.32 -1.56
N ASP A 27 30.54 17.06 -2.87
CA ASP A 27 29.39 16.85 -3.76
C ASP A 27 28.62 15.57 -3.40
N VAL A 28 29.33 14.46 -3.13
CA VAL A 28 28.72 13.20 -2.69
C VAL A 28 27.99 13.38 -1.35
N GLY A 29 28.57 14.15 -0.43
CA GLY A 29 27.93 14.50 0.84
C GLY A 29 26.63 15.29 0.64
N THR A 30 26.64 16.23 -0.30
CA THR A 30 25.50 17.11 -0.62
C THR A 30 24.37 16.33 -1.27
N ILE A 31 24.65 15.52 -2.30
CA ILE A 31 23.67 14.63 -2.95
C ILE A 31 23.06 13.64 -1.95
N GLY A 32 23.88 13.07 -1.06
CA GLY A 32 23.40 12.20 0.00
C GLY A 32 22.44 12.90 0.99
N GLY A 33 22.66 14.19 1.22
CA GLY A 33 21.75 15.04 1.99
C GLY A 33 20.40 15.25 1.29
N GLU A 34 20.44 15.61 0.00
CA GLU A 34 19.24 15.86 -0.82
C GLU A 34 18.36 14.60 -0.96
N LEU A 35 18.97 13.43 -1.19
CA LEU A 35 18.23 12.16 -1.26
C LEU A 35 17.53 11.81 0.06
N ARG A 36 18.17 12.10 1.20
CA ARG A 36 17.55 11.89 2.52
C ARG A 36 16.39 12.83 2.74
N GLU A 37 16.48 14.06 2.25
CA GLU A 37 15.40 15.04 2.35
C GLU A 37 14.21 14.65 1.46
N LEU A 38 14.48 14.20 0.22
CA LEU A 38 13.46 13.68 -0.68
C LEU A 38 12.76 12.44 -0.12
N ALA A 39 13.51 11.47 0.41
CA ALA A 39 12.93 10.27 1.04
C ALA A 39 12.05 10.63 2.25
N ARG A 40 12.44 11.64 3.04
CA ARG A 40 11.61 12.16 4.13
C ARG A 40 10.36 12.87 3.61
N ALA A 41 10.46 13.58 2.49
CA ALA A 41 9.33 14.24 1.86
C ALA A 41 8.31 13.23 1.32
N GLU A 42 8.75 12.18 0.61
CA GLU A 42 7.88 11.08 0.17
C GLU A 42 7.25 10.35 1.35
N ALA A 43 8.04 10.05 2.41
CA ALA A 43 7.50 9.43 3.61
C ALA A 43 6.43 10.30 4.28
N ARG A 44 6.61 11.63 4.31
CA ARG A 44 5.61 12.57 4.82
C ARG A 44 4.37 12.64 3.94
N LEU A 45 4.54 12.63 2.62
CA LEU A 45 3.45 12.67 1.65
C LEU A 45 2.62 11.39 1.70
N ALA A 46 3.28 10.22 1.68
CA ALA A 46 2.63 8.91 1.84
C ALA A 46 1.94 8.78 3.20
N ALA A 47 2.54 9.32 4.27
CA ALA A 47 1.89 9.36 5.58
C ALA A 47 0.67 10.29 5.60
N ALA A 48 0.69 11.40 4.87
CA ALA A 48 -0.45 12.30 4.75
C ALA A 48 -1.59 11.66 3.96
N GLU A 49 -1.30 11.01 2.83
CA GLU A 49 -2.31 10.29 2.03
C GLU A 49 -2.93 9.14 2.82
N THR A 50 -2.10 8.34 3.51
CA THR A 50 -2.60 7.28 4.38
C THR A 50 -3.49 7.83 5.50
N ARG A 51 -3.14 8.98 6.10
CA ARG A 51 -3.96 9.64 7.14
C ARG A 51 -5.29 10.16 6.61
N GLU A 52 -5.32 10.66 5.38
CA GLU A 52 -6.55 11.12 4.74
C GLU A 52 -7.50 9.95 4.46
N GLN A 53 -6.98 8.86 3.89
CA GLN A 53 -7.74 7.63 3.67
C GLN A 53 -8.24 7.03 4.99
N VAL A 54 -7.39 6.96 6.02
CA VAL A 54 -7.76 6.50 7.36
C VAL A 54 -8.78 7.42 8.02
N GLY A 55 -8.68 8.74 7.83
CA GLY A 55 -9.62 9.71 8.39
C GLY A 55 -11.03 9.58 7.82
N VAL A 56 -11.15 9.28 6.52
CA VAL A 56 -12.44 8.99 5.86
C VAL A 56 -13.04 7.69 6.38
N VAL A 57 -12.22 6.62 6.46
CA VAL A 57 -12.65 5.33 7.02
C VAL A 57 -13.05 5.47 8.50
N ALA A 58 -12.30 6.25 9.28
CA ALA A 58 -12.57 6.49 10.69
C ALA A 58 -13.86 7.29 10.92
N ARG A 59 -14.13 8.34 10.13
CA ARG A 59 -15.39 9.09 10.22
C ARG A 59 -16.60 8.24 9.82
N LEU A 60 -16.46 7.38 8.82
CA LEU A 60 -17.47 6.37 8.49
C LEU A 60 -17.62 5.34 9.61
N SER A 61 -16.57 5.02 10.36
CA SER A 61 -16.62 4.01 11.42
C SER A 61 -17.36 4.45 12.70
N VAL A 62 -17.41 5.74 13.04
CA VAL A 62 -18.11 6.20 14.25
C VAL A 62 -19.63 6.25 14.02
N ALA A 63 -20.09 6.89 12.93
CA ALA A 63 -21.50 6.87 12.55
C ALA A 63 -21.95 5.48 12.06
N GLY A 64 -21.05 4.78 11.35
CA GLY A 64 -21.25 3.40 10.90
C GLY A 64 -21.28 2.41 12.06
N GLY A 65 -20.55 2.62 13.15
CA GLY A 65 -20.55 1.72 14.31
C GLY A 65 -21.94 1.60 14.94
N ILE A 66 -22.59 2.73 15.20
CA ILE A 66 -23.97 2.76 15.73
C ILE A 66 -24.95 2.15 14.71
N ALA A 67 -24.85 2.53 13.44
CA ALA A 67 -25.71 1.99 12.38
C ALA A 67 -25.55 0.46 12.23
N VAL A 68 -24.34 -0.07 12.34
CA VAL A 68 -24.06 -1.51 12.31
C VAL A 68 -24.67 -2.21 13.52
N VAL A 69 -24.56 -1.64 14.72
CA VAL A 69 -25.19 -2.21 15.92
C VAL A 69 -26.71 -2.28 15.75
N PHE A 70 -27.35 -1.20 15.30
CA PHE A 70 -28.80 -1.21 15.05
C PHE A 70 -29.20 -2.12 13.90
N ALA A 71 -28.40 -2.23 12.84
CA ALA A 71 -28.65 -3.16 11.74
C ALA A 71 -28.57 -4.62 12.19
N LEU A 72 -27.59 -4.95 13.05
CA LEU A 72 -27.47 -6.28 13.66
C LEU A 72 -28.67 -6.57 14.56
N LEU A 73 -29.05 -5.63 15.43
CA LEU A 73 -30.19 -5.78 16.32
C LEU A 73 -31.50 -5.95 15.53
N ALA A 74 -31.74 -5.10 14.53
CA ALA A 74 -32.89 -5.20 13.66
C ALA A 74 -32.93 -6.54 12.90
N SER A 75 -31.79 -7.04 12.43
CA SER A 75 -31.70 -8.35 11.77
C SER A 75 -32.09 -9.48 12.71
N VAL A 76 -31.63 -9.46 13.97
CA VAL A 76 -32.01 -10.46 14.98
C VAL A 76 -33.53 -10.45 15.19
N PHE A 77 -34.13 -9.29 15.44
CA PHE A 77 -35.58 -9.18 15.62
C PHE A 77 -36.37 -9.60 14.38
N MET A 78 -35.87 -9.29 13.18
CA MET A 78 -36.49 -9.72 11.92
C MET A 78 -36.55 -11.25 11.81
N PHE A 79 -35.47 -11.97 12.15
CA PHE A 79 -35.48 -13.44 12.15
C PHE A 79 -36.37 -14.02 13.26
N LEU A 80 -36.43 -13.39 14.44
CA LEU A 80 -37.39 -13.75 15.48
C LEU A 80 -38.83 -13.57 15.01
N THR A 81 -39.15 -12.47 14.33
CA THR A 81 -40.47 -12.24 13.75
C THR A 81 -40.83 -13.33 12.74
N VAL A 82 -39.91 -13.72 11.86
CA VAL A 82 -40.13 -14.83 10.91
C VAL A 82 -40.35 -16.15 11.67
N MET A 83 -39.54 -16.44 12.67
CA MET A 83 -39.67 -17.66 13.47
C MET A 83 -41.03 -17.75 14.18
N PHE A 84 -41.46 -16.69 14.85
CA PHE A 84 -42.77 -16.64 15.51
C PHE A 84 -43.94 -16.62 14.52
N ALA A 85 -43.76 -16.01 13.34
CA ALA A 85 -44.78 -16.08 12.28
C ALA A 85 -44.96 -17.52 11.77
N LEU A 86 -43.88 -18.31 11.67
CA LEU A 86 -43.95 -19.73 11.32
C LEU A 86 -44.54 -20.57 12.46
N ASP A 87 -44.33 -20.19 13.72
CA ASP A 87 -44.89 -20.89 14.88
C ASP A 87 -46.43 -20.86 14.91
N LEU A 88 -47.06 -19.90 14.25
CA LEU A 88 -48.52 -19.85 14.09
C LEU A 88 -49.08 -21.03 13.27
N VAL A 89 -48.26 -21.66 12.43
CA VAL A 89 -48.68 -22.73 11.50
C VAL A 89 -47.94 -24.05 11.70
N LEU A 90 -46.80 -24.04 12.40
CA LEU A 90 -45.93 -25.20 12.64
C LEU A 90 -45.44 -25.17 14.10
N PRO A 91 -45.05 -26.31 14.70
CA PRO A 91 -44.48 -26.29 16.04
C PRO A 91 -43.13 -25.54 16.07
N LEU A 92 -42.85 -24.86 17.19
CA LEU A 92 -41.68 -24.02 17.40
C LEU A 92 -40.33 -24.66 17.01
N TRP A 93 -40.18 -25.97 17.25
CA TRP A 93 -38.97 -26.70 16.89
C TRP A 93 -38.75 -26.76 15.36
N ALA A 94 -39.83 -26.89 14.58
CA ALA A 94 -39.75 -26.89 13.13
C ALA A 94 -39.56 -25.46 12.59
N ALA A 95 -40.26 -24.48 13.16
CA ALA A 95 -40.12 -23.06 12.80
C ALA A 95 -38.69 -22.54 12.99
N SER A 96 -38.07 -22.89 14.12
CA SER A 96 -36.67 -22.53 14.43
C SER A 96 -35.67 -23.20 13.49
N LEU A 97 -35.85 -24.48 13.13
CA LEU A 97 -35.00 -25.16 12.14
C LEU A 97 -35.09 -24.51 10.76
N ILE A 98 -36.31 -24.21 10.27
CA ILE A 98 -36.51 -23.58 8.96
C ILE A 98 -35.86 -22.19 8.93
N THR A 99 -36.08 -21.40 9.98
CA THR A 99 -35.50 -20.05 10.08
C THR A 99 -33.96 -20.12 10.10
N THR A 100 -33.39 -21.05 10.86
CA THR A 100 -31.93 -21.27 10.91
C THR A 100 -31.37 -21.66 9.54
N LEU A 101 -32.04 -22.57 8.84
CA LEU A 101 -31.63 -22.97 7.49
C LEU A 101 -31.67 -21.80 6.51
N ALA A 102 -32.72 -20.96 6.57
CA ALA A 102 -32.82 -19.77 5.75
C ALA A 102 -31.65 -18.79 6.01
N ILE A 103 -31.28 -18.57 7.27
CA ILE A 103 -30.14 -17.73 7.66
C ILE A 103 -28.83 -18.28 7.07
N VAL A 104 -28.59 -19.59 7.19
CA VAL A 104 -27.38 -20.23 6.66
C VAL A 104 -27.28 -20.09 5.14
N VAL A 105 -28.40 -20.24 4.42
CA VAL A 105 -28.44 -20.07 2.96
C VAL A 105 -28.11 -18.62 2.58
N LEU A 106 -28.72 -17.64 3.25
CA LEU A 106 -28.43 -16.22 3.00
C LEU A 106 -26.97 -15.86 3.28
N LEU A 107 -26.39 -16.40 4.34
CA LEU A 107 -24.98 -16.26 4.68
C LEU A 107 -24.07 -16.87 3.60
N ALA A 108 -24.38 -18.08 3.13
CA ALA A 108 -23.63 -18.74 2.08
C ALA A 108 -23.66 -17.94 0.77
N MET A 109 -24.84 -17.46 0.35
CA MET A 109 -24.98 -16.62 -0.84
C MET A 109 -24.19 -15.32 -0.72
N SER A 110 -24.28 -14.66 0.43
CA SER A 110 -23.55 -13.41 0.71
C SER A 110 -22.03 -13.64 0.66
N ALA A 111 -21.53 -14.74 1.24
CA ALA A 111 -20.12 -15.10 1.21
C ALA A 111 -19.63 -15.40 -0.22
N LEU A 112 -20.44 -16.08 -1.04
CA LEU A 112 -20.13 -16.34 -2.44
C LEU A 112 -20.10 -15.04 -3.26
N TYR A 113 -21.06 -14.14 -3.04
CA TYR A 113 -21.09 -12.83 -3.68
C TYR A 113 -19.87 -12.00 -3.30
N ALA A 114 -19.55 -11.92 -2.00
CA ALA A 114 -18.36 -11.22 -1.50
C ALA A 114 -17.08 -11.78 -2.12
N ARG A 115 -16.95 -13.11 -2.24
CA ARG A 115 -15.83 -13.75 -2.95
C ARG A 115 -15.78 -13.36 -4.43
N GLY A 116 -16.94 -13.27 -5.09
CA GLY A 116 -17.03 -12.84 -6.49
C GLY A 116 -16.58 -11.39 -6.70
N VAL A 117 -16.97 -10.49 -5.80
CA VAL A 117 -16.56 -9.08 -5.81
C VAL A 117 -15.06 -8.96 -5.50
N ALA A 118 -14.57 -9.66 -4.48
CA ALA A 118 -13.16 -9.64 -4.10
C ALA A 118 -12.25 -10.13 -5.25
N LYS A 119 -12.70 -11.09 -6.07
CA LYS A 119 -11.96 -11.53 -7.27
C LYS A 119 -11.91 -10.49 -8.39
N ARG A 120 -12.87 -9.56 -8.45
CA ARG A 120 -12.93 -8.51 -9.49
C ARG A 120 -12.13 -7.27 -9.09
N ILE A 121 -12.01 -7.01 -7.80
CA ILE A 121 -11.15 -5.96 -7.26
C ILE A 121 -9.74 -6.53 -7.18
N SER A 122 -8.99 -6.46 -8.28
CA SER A 122 -7.55 -6.76 -8.23
C SER A 122 -6.87 -5.62 -7.44
N PRO A 123 -6.29 -5.87 -6.26
CA PRO A 123 -5.57 -4.84 -5.51
C PRO A 123 -4.22 -4.48 -6.15
N MET A 124 -3.90 -4.98 -7.35
CA MET A 124 -2.69 -4.61 -8.06
C MET A 124 -2.90 -3.28 -8.81
N PRO A 125 -2.18 -2.20 -8.45
CA PRO A 125 -2.17 -0.98 -9.23
C PRO A 125 -1.52 -1.28 -10.58
N LYS A 126 -2.36 -1.50 -11.61
CA LYS A 126 -1.91 -1.85 -12.97
C LYS A 126 -0.94 -0.82 -13.55
N ARG A 127 -0.99 0.44 -13.09
CA ARG A 127 -0.08 1.51 -13.53
C ARG A 127 1.35 1.36 -12.99
N THR A 128 1.53 0.89 -11.77
CA THR A 128 2.87 0.73 -11.16
C THR A 128 3.64 -0.42 -11.78
N ILE A 129 2.95 -1.49 -12.21
CA ILE A 129 3.60 -2.61 -12.91
C ILE A 129 4.03 -2.18 -14.32
N ALA A 130 3.23 -1.37 -15.01
CA ALA A 130 3.56 -0.86 -16.33
C ALA A 130 4.79 0.06 -16.31
N SER A 131 4.89 0.97 -15.34
CA SER A 131 6.07 1.84 -15.21
C SER A 131 7.33 1.05 -14.86
N ILE A 132 7.24 0.08 -13.93
CA ILE A 132 8.38 -0.78 -13.58
C ILE A 132 8.86 -1.62 -14.78
N GLN A 133 7.93 -2.12 -15.62
CA GLN A 133 8.32 -2.84 -16.83
C GLN A 133 9.00 -1.94 -17.87
N GLU A 134 8.56 -0.69 -17.98
CA GLU A 134 9.17 0.31 -18.86
C GLU A 134 10.57 0.69 -18.38
N ASP A 135 10.75 0.86 -17.06
CA ASP A 135 12.05 1.13 -16.42
C ASP A 135 13.06 -0.02 -16.62
N ILE A 136 12.61 -1.27 -16.48
CA ILE A 136 13.44 -2.46 -16.74
C ILE A 136 13.87 -2.51 -18.22
N LYS A 137 12.97 -2.12 -19.13
CA LYS A 137 13.24 -2.13 -20.57
C LYS A 137 14.26 -1.07 -20.95
N TRP A 138 14.17 0.13 -20.37
CA TRP A 138 15.12 1.21 -20.56
C TRP A 138 16.51 0.86 -20.00
N ALA A 139 16.58 0.33 -18.78
CA ALA A 139 17.84 -0.12 -18.18
C ALA A 139 18.56 -1.20 -19.01
N ARG A 140 17.81 -2.14 -19.60
CA ARG A 140 18.37 -3.16 -20.51
C ARG A 140 18.95 -2.57 -21.79
N GLN A 141 18.31 -1.54 -22.35
CA GLN A 141 18.79 -0.86 -23.55
C GLN A 141 20.07 -0.07 -23.27
N GLN A 142 20.17 0.58 -22.11
CA GLN A 142 21.39 1.29 -21.69
C GLN A 142 22.59 0.33 -21.57
N LEU A 143 22.39 -0.84 -20.95
CA LEU A 143 23.46 -1.83 -20.75
C LEU A 143 23.94 -2.48 -22.04
N THR A 144 23.06 -2.58 -23.06
CA THR A 144 23.43 -3.12 -24.37
C THR A 144 23.98 -2.05 -25.33
N SER A 145 23.66 -0.78 -25.09
CA SER A 145 24.18 0.35 -25.87
C SER A 145 25.60 0.76 -25.48
N ASN A 146 26.02 0.57 -24.22
CA ASN A 146 27.35 0.99 -23.72
C ASN A 146 28.46 -0.05 -23.94
N GLY A 147 28.15 -1.14 -24.66
CA GLY A 147 29.08 -2.24 -24.97
C GLY A 147 29.64 -2.23 -26.39
N ARG A 148 29.58 -1.10 -27.11
CA ARG A 148 30.10 -0.93 -28.47
C ARG A 148 30.98 0.30 -28.57
#